data_AF-A0A7J4PDR6-F1
#
_entry.id   AF-A0A7J4PDR6-F1
#
_cell.length_a   1.000
_cell.length_b   1.000
_cell.length_c   1.000
_cell.angle_alpha   90.00
_cell.angle_beta   90.00
_cell.angle_gamma   90.00
#
_symmetry.space_group_name_H-M   'P 1'
#
loop_
_entity.id
_entity.type
_entity.pdbx_description
1 polymer ?
#
loop_
_entity_poly.entity_id
_entity_poly.type
_entity_poly.pdbx_seq_one_letter_code
_entity_poly.pdbx_strand_id
1 'polypeptide(L)'
;MRYSITTQEGTIENFEALHFGWCYANPPLAALLAPNLDGRPVRGGSGVDQSFFGVSEPNLVITAIKSSEDEKGRIVRLFETEGKEGEAVLQLPAKFKNAYLCNLIEEEMMPLPIEGSKVKVPFSGQSIMTVKLVNPD
;
A
#
# COMPACT_ATOMS: atom_id res chain seq x y z
N MET A 1 -19.57 5.59 21.64
CA MET A 1 -18.80 6.44 20.70
C MET A 1 -17.33 6.16 20.93
N ARG A 2 -16.52 5.94 19.88
CA ARG A 2 -15.07 5.78 19.98
C ARG A 2 -14.41 6.99 19.32
N TYR A 3 -13.49 7.63 20.02
CA TYR A 3 -12.70 8.76 19.52
C TYR A 3 -11.30 8.68 20.15
N SER A 4 -10.35 9.41 19.57
CA SER A 4 -9.01 9.62 20.11
C SER A 4 -8.60 11.08 19.86
N ILE A 5 -7.73 11.60 20.73
CA ILE A 5 -7.17 12.95 20.62
C ILE A 5 -5.66 12.79 20.76
N THR A 6 -4.89 13.47 19.92
CA THR A 6 -3.43 13.52 20.00
C THR A 6 -2.95 14.96 19.85
N THR A 7 -1.68 15.20 20.18
CA THR A 7 -1.00 16.49 20.03
C THR A 7 0.28 16.28 19.22
N GLN A 8 0.64 17.24 18.38
CA GLN A 8 1.89 17.25 17.63
C GLN A 8 2.71 18.46 18.05
N GLU A 9 4.03 18.32 18.10
CA GLU A 9 4.93 19.44 18.33
C GLU A 9 5.08 20.26 17.03
N GLY A 10 4.92 21.58 17.11
CA GLY A 10 5.06 22.47 15.95
C GLY A 10 3.81 22.56 15.08
N THR A 11 4.02 22.77 13.77
CA THR A 11 2.93 22.84 12.78
C THR A 11 2.34 21.45 12.58
N ILE A 12 1.01 21.33 12.60
CA ILE A 12 0.35 20.07 12.29
C ILE A 12 0.54 19.77 10.81
N GLU A 13 1.23 18.67 10.50
CA GLU A 13 1.27 18.08 9.16
C GLU A 13 0.05 17.16 9.03
N ASN A 14 -0.71 17.30 7.95
CA ASN A 14 -1.96 16.55 7.75
C ASN A 14 -1.71 15.03 7.72
N PHE A 15 -0.57 14.59 7.19
CA PHE A 15 -0.25 13.17 7.07
C PHE A 15 -0.08 12.52 8.45
N GLU A 16 0.51 13.20 9.45
CA GLU A 16 0.69 12.63 10.79
C GLU A 16 -0.66 12.45 11.49
N ALA A 17 -1.52 13.46 11.42
CA ALA A 17 -2.87 13.40 11.98
C ALA A 17 -3.71 12.32 11.29
N LEU A 18 -3.63 12.22 9.96
CA LEU A 18 -4.34 11.21 9.18
C LEU A 18 -3.80 9.81 9.47
N HIS A 19 -2.49 9.62 9.52
CA HIS A 19 -1.88 8.33 9.84
C HIS A 19 -2.28 7.85 11.24
N PHE A 20 -2.22 8.73 12.25
CA PHE A 20 -2.70 8.43 13.60
C PHE A 20 -4.17 7.99 13.61
N GLY A 21 -5.05 8.77 12.97
CA GLY A 21 -6.48 8.45 12.88
C GLY A 21 -6.74 7.13 12.16
N TRP A 22 -6.04 6.89 11.06
CA TRP A 22 -6.17 5.67 10.25
C TRP A 22 -5.70 4.42 11.00
N CYS A 23 -4.54 4.48 11.64
CA CYS A 23 -3.99 3.39 12.46
C CYS A 23 -4.86 3.08 13.67
N TYR A 24 -5.43 4.10 14.32
CA TYR A 24 -6.35 3.90 15.43
C TYR A 24 -7.67 3.25 14.98
N ALA A 25 -8.19 3.64 13.82
CA ALA A 25 -9.41 3.06 13.25
C ALA A 25 -9.21 1.64 12.69
N ASN A 26 -8.00 1.31 12.24
CA ASN A 26 -7.65 0.04 11.61
C ASN A 26 -6.49 -0.64 12.36
N PRO A 27 -6.67 -1.06 13.62
CA PRO A 27 -5.62 -1.75 14.36
C PRO A 27 -5.32 -3.11 13.72
N PRO A 28 -4.06 -3.58 13.71
CA PRO A 28 -3.71 -4.92 13.25
C PRO A 28 -4.55 -5.98 13.99
N LEU A 29 -5.12 -6.90 13.23
CA LEU A 29 -5.83 -8.05 13.79
C LEU A 29 -4.84 -9.20 13.99
N ALA A 30 -4.53 -9.50 15.25
CA ALA A 30 -3.78 -10.70 15.58
C ALA A 30 -4.70 -11.93 15.50
N ALA A 31 -4.30 -12.92 14.70
CA ALA A 31 -4.99 -14.20 14.60
C ALA A 31 -4.08 -15.33 15.11
N LEU A 32 -4.61 -16.19 15.97
CA LEU A 32 -3.92 -17.41 16.38
C LEU A 32 -4.06 -18.46 15.28
N LEU A 33 -2.93 -18.93 14.75
CA LEU A 33 -2.91 -20.04 13.81
C LEU A 33 -3.09 -21.35 14.56
N ALA A 34 -4.11 -22.13 14.22
CA ALA A 34 -4.25 -23.49 14.71
C ALA A 34 -3.03 -24.32 14.26
N PRO A 35 -2.51 -25.25 15.08
CA PRO A 35 -1.45 -26.15 14.65
C PRO A 35 -1.86 -26.97 13.41
N ASN A 36 -0.86 -27.43 12.66
CA ASN A 36 -1.07 -28.39 11.58
C ASN A 36 -1.78 -29.66 12.09
N LEU A 37 -2.36 -30.45 11.18
CA LEU A 37 -3.02 -31.72 11.52
C LEU A 37 -2.12 -32.70 12.29
N ASP A 38 -0.79 -32.57 12.18
CA ASP A 38 0.21 -33.35 12.90
C ASP A 38 0.58 -32.77 14.29
N GLY A 39 -0.13 -31.74 14.75
CA GLY A 39 0.07 -31.09 16.05
C GLY A 39 1.27 -30.13 16.10
N ARG A 40 2.02 -29.96 15.00
CA ARG A 40 3.15 -29.03 14.96
C ARG A 40 2.65 -27.59 14.74
N PRO A 41 3.34 -26.57 15.28
CA PRO A 41 3.01 -25.18 14.99
C PRO A 41 3.01 -24.92 13.48
N VAL A 42 2.04 -24.16 12.99
CA VAL A 42 2.09 -23.66 11.60
C VAL A 42 3.29 -22.75 11.47
N ARG A 43 4.31 -23.20 10.73
CA ARG A 43 5.39 -22.33 10.26
C ARG A 43 4.87 -21.56 9.05
N GLY A 44 4.37 -20.35 9.29
CA GLY A 44 4.08 -19.40 8.23
C GLY A 44 5.37 -18.71 7.77
N GLY A 45 5.70 -18.80 6.48
CA GLY A 45 6.77 -18.02 5.86
C GLY A 45 8.19 -18.59 5.99
N SER A 46 9.11 -17.97 5.24
CA SER A 46 10.53 -18.38 5.06
C SER A 46 11.42 -18.21 6.31
N GLY A 47 10.86 -17.83 7.46
CA GLY A 47 11.62 -17.50 8.67
C GLY A 47 12.29 -16.13 8.62
N VAL A 48 11.91 -15.27 7.67
CA VAL A 48 12.41 -13.89 7.52
C VAL A 48 11.22 -12.94 7.63
N ASP A 49 11.38 -11.85 8.38
CA ASP A 49 10.37 -10.78 8.43
C ASP A 49 10.16 -10.20 7.03
N GLN A 50 8.90 -10.17 6.59
CA GLN A 50 8.53 -9.60 5.30
C GLN A 50 7.45 -8.53 5.47
N SER A 51 7.55 -7.49 4.65
CA SER A 51 6.51 -6.47 4.51
C SER A 51 5.64 -6.77 3.30
N PHE A 52 4.39 -6.31 3.33
CA PHE A 52 3.51 -6.34 2.18
C PHE A 52 3.89 -5.22 1.19
N PHE A 53 3.11 -4.15 1.13
CA PHE A 53 3.42 -2.96 0.33
C PHE A 53 3.92 -1.83 1.23
N GLY A 54 4.74 -0.96 0.65
CA GLY A 54 5.20 0.28 1.28
C GLY A 54 5.27 1.42 0.27
N VAL A 55 5.35 2.65 0.75
CA VAL A 55 5.57 3.84 -0.09
C VAL A 55 6.63 4.73 0.57
N SER A 56 7.51 5.34 -0.23
CA SER A 56 8.61 6.17 0.30
C SER A 56 8.16 7.49 0.90
N GLU A 57 7.06 8.05 0.38
CA GLU A 57 6.60 9.38 0.73
C GLU A 57 5.58 9.33 1.87
N PRO A 58 5.81 10.04 2.99
CA PRO A 58 4.93 10.00 4.15
C PRO A 58 3.54 10.62 3.91
N ASN A 59 3.44 11.54 2.95
CA ASN A 59 2.18 12.17 2.52
C ASN A 59 1.38 11.31 1.52
N LEU A 60 1.83 10.08 1.22
CA LEU A 60 1.07 9.13 0.43
C LEU A 60 0.55 7.99 1.30
N VAL A 61 -0.75 7.69 1.15
CA VAL A 61 -1.40 6.61 1.88
C VAL A 61 -1.92 5.56 0.93
N ILE A 62 -1.50 4.31 1.12
CA ILE A 62 -2.10 3.16 0.43
C ILE A 62 -3.49 2.92 1.03
N THR A 63 -4.53 3.16 0.24
CA THR A 63 -5.94 3.07 0.69
C THR A 63 -6.61 1.78 0.27
N ALA A 64 -6.12 1.11 -0.78
CA ALA A 64 -6.64 -0.18 -1.21
C ALA A 64 -5.56 -1.04 -1.84
N ILE A 65 -5.64 -2.34 -1.56
CA ILE A 65 -4.94 -3.41 -2.29
C ILE A 65 -5.99 -4.47 -2.63
N LYS A 66 -6.18 -4.78 -3.90
CA LYS A 66 -7.13 -5.79 -4.38
C LYS A 66 -6.57 -6.55 -5.59
N SER A 67 -7.19 -7.68 -5.94
CA SER A 67 -7.01 -8.26 -7.29
C SER A 67 -7.55 -7.28 -8.33
N SER A 68 -6.95 -7.22 -9.52
CA SER A 68 -7.54 -6.51 -10.64
C SER A 68 -8.83 -7.20 -11.11
N GLU A 69 -9.73 -6.43 -11.74
CA GLU A 69 -11.01 -6.96 -12.24
C GLU A 69 -10.86 -8.06 -13.29
N ASP A 70 -9.78 -8.01 -14.07
CA ASP A 70 -9.42 -9.05 -15.03
C ASP A 70 -8.68 -10.25 -14.41
N GLU A 71 -8.45 -10.24 -13.10
CA GLU A 71 -7.68 -11.22 -12.30
C GLU A 71 -6.22 -11.43 -12.73
N LYS A 72 -5.68 -10.58 -13.62
CA LYS A 72 -4.30 -10.69 -14.14
C LYS A 72 -3.25 -9.98 -13.29
N GLY A 73 -3.64 -9.43 -12.14
CA GLY A 73 -2.75 -8.61 -11.35
C GLY A 73 -3.27 -8.21 -9.98
N ARG A 74 -2.64 -7.15 -9.46
CA ARG A 74 -3.02 -6.46 -8.23
C ARG A 74 -3.21 -4.98 -8.51
N ILE A 75 -4.21 -4.38 -7.89
CA ILE A 75 -4.41 -2.93 -7.87
C ILE A 75 -3.95 -2.42 -6.52
N VAL A 76 -3.12 -1.38 -6.54
CA VAL A 76 -2.71 -0.61 -5.38
C VAL A 76 -3.19 0.82 -5.57
N ARG A 77 -4.04 1.31 -4.66
CA ARG A 77 -4.54 2.68 -4.70
C ARG A 77 -3.86 3.52 -3.63
N LEU A 78 -3.37 4.68 -4.04
CA LEU A 78 -2.73 5.66 -3.16
C LEU A 78 -3.49 6.98 -3.21
N PHE A 79 -3.44 7.73 -2.11
CA PHE A 79 -3.97 9.08 -2.00
C PHE A 79 -2.91 10.01 -1.43
N GLU A 80 -2.75 11.20 -2.01
CA GLU A 80 -1.85 12.26 -1.55
C GLU A 80 -2.58 13.20 -0.57
N THR A 81 -1.96 13.49 0.58
CA THR A 81 -2.65 14.13 1.71
C THR A 81 -2.24 15.58 1.99
N GLU A 82 -1.20 16.11 1.37
CA GLU A 82 -0.59 17.41 1.70
C GLU A 82 -0.68 18.45 0.57
N GLY A 83 -1.26 18.11 -0.58
CA GLY A 83 -1.26 18.97 -1.76
C GLY A 83 0.10 19.05 -2.45
N LYS A 84 1.02 18.12 -2.20
CA LYS A 84 2.37 18.11 -2.79
C LYS A 84 2.39 17.33 -4.11
N GLU A 85 3.31 17.70 -4.99
CA GLU A 85 3.61 16.96 -6.22
C GLU A 85 4.99 16.32 -6.15
N GLY A 86 5.18 15.21 -6.86
CA GLY A 86 6.47 14.51 -6.87
C GLY A 86 6.42 13.12 -7.49
N GLU A 87 7.46 12.34 -7.20
CA GLU A 87 7.58 10.93 -7.56
C GLU A 87 7.87 10.13 -6.28
N ALA A 88 7.08 9.07 -6.06
CA ALA A 88 7.25 8.17 -4.94
C ALA A 88 7.72 6.79 -5.40
N VAL A 89 8.35 6.04 -4.50
CA VAL A 89 8.66 4.63 -4.71
C VAL A 89 7.63 3.77 -3.99
N LEU A 90 6.86 3.00 -4.73
CA LEU A 90 6.02 1.91 -4.22
C LEU A 90 6.87 0.64 -4.07
N GLN A 91 7.04 0.15 -2.85
CA GLN A 91 7.70 -1.13 -2.56
C GLN A 91 6.71 -2.29 -2.68
N LEU A 92 7.15 -3.37 -3.33
CA LEU A 92 6.34 -4.55 -3.64
C LEU A 92 6.74 -5.74 -2.77
N PRO A 93 5.79 -6.61 -2.36
CA PRO A 93 6.09 -7.82 -1.59
C PRO A 93 6.68 -8.95 -2.44
N ALA A 94 6.56 -8.85 -3.76
CA ALA A 94 6.94 -9.86 -4.72
C ALA A 94 7.37 -9.22 -6.04
N LYS A 95 7.87 -10.05 -6.96
CA LYS A 95 8.18 -9.62 -8.33
C LYS A 95 6.88 -9.55 -9.14
N PHE A 96 6.79 -8.52 -9.98
CA PHE A 96 5.72 -8.32 -10.95
C PHE A 96 6.33 -8.11 -12.34
N LYS A 97 5.56 -8.42 -13.38
CA LYS A 97 6.01 -8.34 -14.77
C LYS A 97 6.06 -6.90 -15.26
N ASN A 98 4.96 -6.17 -15.06
CA ASN A 98 4.79 -4.78 -15.49
C ASN A 98 3.99 -4.01 -14.43
N ALA A 99 4.10 -2.68 -14.49
CA ALA A 99 3.28 -1.77 -13.70
C ALA A 99 2.68 -0.67 -14.60
N TYR A 100 1.44 -0.25 -14.32
CA TYR A 100 0.75 0.79 -15.05
C TYR A 100 0.07 1.75 -14.08
N LEU A 101 0.09 3.04 -14.41
CA LEU A 101 -0.84 4.00 -13.84
C LEU A 101 -2.18 3.84 -14.57
N CYS A 102 -3.25 3.77 -13.79
CA CYS A 102 -4.61 3.54 -14.24
C CYS A 102 -5.53 4.67 -13.80
N ASN A 103 -6.67 4.77 -14.48
CA ASN A 103 -7.79 5.56 -13.97
C ASN A 103 -8.54 4.81 -12.84
N LEU A 104 -9.63 5.40 -12.34
CA LEU A 104 -10.36 4.86 -11.19
C LEU A 104 -11.02 3.50 -11.48
N ILE A 105 -11.31 3.19 -12.74
CA ILE A 105 -11.92 1.94 -13.22
C ILE A 105 -10.88 0.94 -13.77
N GLU A 106 -9.60 1.10 -13.38
CA GLU A 106 -8.51 0.16 -13.69
C GLU A 106 -8.08 0.12 -15.17
N GLU A 107 -8.51 1.07 -16.00
CA GLU A 107 -8.00 1.20 -17.37
C GLU A 107 -6.58 1.77 -17.37
N GLU A 108 -5.67 1.09 -18.06
CA GLU A 108 -4.25 1.42 -18.16
C GLU A 108 -4.05 2.73 -18.96
N MET A 109 -3.42 3.73 -18.34
CA MET A 109 -3.16 5.03 -18.96
C MET A 109 -1.72 5.15 -19.44
N MET A 110 -0.76 4.77 -18.60
CA MET A 110 0.66 4.83 -18.93
C MET A 110 1.47 3.77 -18.18
N PRO A 111 2.53 3.21 -18.78
CA PRO A 111 3.43 2.30 -18.07
C PRO A 111 4.21 3.06 -16.99
N LEU A 112 4.52 2.36 -15.90
CA LEU A 112 5.38 2.85 -14.82
C LEU A 112 6.70 2.07 -14.78
N PRO A 113 7.83 2.74 -14.50
CA PRO A 113 9.11 2.06 -14.32
C PRO A 113 9.04 1.07 -13.15
N ILE A 114 9.47 -0.16 -13.39
CA ILE A 114 9.59 -1.22 -12.39
C ILE A 114 11.03 -1.75 -12.35
N GLU A 115 11.65 -1.72 -11.18
CA GLU A 115 13.02 -2.18 -10.96
C GLU A 115 13.06 -3.11 -9.73
N GLY A 116 13.12 -4.42 -9.97
CA GLY A 116 13.10 -5.42 -8.91
C GLY A 116 11.75 -5.43 -8.16
N SER A 117 11.75 -4.92 -6.94
CA SER A 117 10.57 -4.83 -6.06
C SER A 117 10.13 -3.38 -5.82
N LYS A 118 10.43 -2.49 -6.77
CA LYS A 118 10.14 -1.05 -6.69
C LYS A 118 9.45 -0.56 -7.95
N VAL A 119 8.40 0.24 -7.79
CA VAL A 119 7.73 0.96 -8.88
C VAL A 119 7.82 2.46 -8.61
N LYS A 120 8.17 3.24 -9.62
CA LYS A 120 8.12 4.70 -9.55
C LYS A 120 6.72 5.20 -9.89
N VAL A 121 6.11 5.98 -9.00
CA VAL A 121 4.74 6.46 -9.12
C VAL A 121 4.75 7.99 -9.07
N PRO A 122 4.44 8.69 -10.18
CA PRO A 122 4.25 10.13 -10.15
C PRO A 122 2.93 10.47 -9.45
N PHE A 123 2.90 11.60 -8.76
CA PHE A 123 1.71 12.10 -8.10
C PHE A 123 1.65 13.63 -8.14
N SER A 124 0.43 14.17 -8.08
CA SER A 124 0.17 15.60 -7.90
C SER A 124 -0.60 15.83 -6.60
N GLY A 125 -0.71 17.10 -6.19
CA GLY A 125 -1.40 17.46 -4.96
C GLY A 125 -2.84 16.94 -4.93
N GLN A 126 -3.22 16.29 -3.84
CA GLN A 126 -4.56 15.73 -3.58
C GLN A 126 -5.02 14.71 -4.63
N SER A 127 -4.09 14.10 -5.37
CA SER A 127 -4.42 13.11 -6.40
C SER A 127 -4.69 11.72 -5.81
N ILE A 128 -5.44 10.92 -6.57
CA ILE A 128 -5.60 9.49 -6.34
C ILE A 128 -4.84 8.76 -7.45
N MET A 129 -3.87 7.96 -7.07
CA MET A 129 -3.08 7.14 -7.99
C MET A 129 -3.58 5.71 -7.90
N THR A 130 -3.99 5.14 -9.03
CA THR A 130 -4.34 3.71 -9.11
C THR A 130 -3.24 3.02 -9.91
N VAL A 131 -2.51 2.10 -9.28
CA VAL A 131 -1.41 1.36 -9.89
C VAL A 131 -1.83 -0.09 -10.11
N LYS A 132 -1.79 -0.56 -11.35
CA LYS A 132 -1.95 -1.97 -11.69
C LYS A 132 -0.59 -2.64 -11.79
N LEU A 133 -0.41 -3.74 -11.06
CA LEU A 133 0.77 -4.60 -11.08
C LEU A 133 0.39 -5.91 -11.76
N VAL A 134 1.00 -6.20 -12.91
CA VAL A 134 0.72 -7.41 -13.69
C VAL A 134 1.51 -8.58 -13.12
N ASN A 135 0.83 -9.70 -12.88
CA ASN A 135 1.47 -10.89 -12.35
C ASN A 135 2.58 -11.39 -13.31
N PRO A 136 3.61 -12.04 -12.78
CA PRO A 136 4.50 -12.88 -13.60
C PRO A 136 3.70 -13.96 -14.34
N ASP A 137 4.24 -14.42 -15.48
CA ASP A 137 3.69 -15.59 -16.21
C ASP A 137 3.81 -16.88 -15.38
#